data_AF-A0A948QDN6-F1
#
_entry.id   AF-A0A948QDN6-F1
#
_cell.length_a   1.000
_cell.length_b   1.000
_cell.length_c   1.000
_cell.angle_alpha   90.00
_cell.angle_beta   90.00
_cell.angle_gamma   90.00
#
_symmetry.space_group_name_H-M   'P 1'
#
loop_
_entity.id
_entity.type
_entity.pdbx_description
1 polymer ?
#
loop_
_entity_poly.entity_id
_entity_poly.type
_entity_poly.pdbx_seq_one_letter_code
_entity_poly.pdbx_strand_id
1 'polypeptide(L)'
;MESQNRWYEEITKKLDPYKDSLSKKEQKKFQLDLLTRVARRVAGFYDECGECQLFQQEITAYVNELGNMVHLADNVRRKKYAKRLKQTVRHLQSQHKLVPKGHYIGIWMSIGTGIGVAIGAGMDNVGAGIPIGIGIGVAIGAMLDTKAKKEDRVI
;
A
#
# COMPACT_ATOMS: atom_id res chain seq x y z
N MET A 1 9.81 -10.61 19.30
CA MET A 1 10.68 -9.67 18.56
C MET A 1 11.68 -10.36 17.63
N GLU A 2 12.52 -11.31 18.08
CA GLU A 2 13.58 -11.90 17.24
C GLU A 2 13.06 -12.88 16.15
N SER A 3 11.97 -13.61 16.44
CA SER A 3 11.29 -14.49 15.48
C SER A 3 10.57 -13.74 14.34
N GLN A 4 9.96 -12.58 14.66
CA GLN A 4 9.23 -11.74 13.72
C GLN A 4 10.15 -11.17 12.63
N ASN A 5 11.34 -10.70 13.03
CA ASN A 5 12.35 -10.23 12.10
C ASN A 5 12.87 -11.37 11.22
N ARG A 6 13.07 -12.57 11.78
CA ARG A 6 13.59 -13.71 11.01
C ARG A 6 12.68 -14.09 9.83
N TRP A 7 11.36 -14.16 10.05
CA TRP A 7 10.45 -14.47 8.95
C TRP A 7 10.45 -13.37 7.87
N TYR A 8 10.45 -12.10 8.26
CA TYR A 8 10.52 -10.99 7.30
C TYR A 8 11.81 -11.02 6.47
N GLU A 9 12.95 -11.31 7.10
CA GLU A 9 14.24 -11.48 6.42
C GLU A 9 14.22 -12.64 5.42
N GLU A 10 13.61 -13.77 5.78
CA GLU A 10 13.44 -14.91 4.88
C GLU A 10 12.57 -14.56 3.65
N ILE A 11 11.47 -13.84 3.86
CA ILE A 11 10.62 -13.36 2.76
C ILE A 11 11.40 -12.39 1.86
N THR A 12 12.15 -11.48 2.45
CA THR A 12 12.93 -10.49 1.68
C THR A 12 13.98 -11.17 0.82
N LYS A 13 14.76 -12.10 1.40
CA LYS A 13 15.74 -12.91 0.65
C LYS A 13 15.12 -13.68 -0.52
N LYS A 14 13.90 -14.20 -0.36
CA LYS A 14 13.19 -14.87 -1.46
C LYS A 14 12.71 -13.90 -2.54
N LEU A 15 12.46 -12.64 -2.19
CA LEU A 15 12.02 -11.61 -3.13
C LEU A 15 13.16 -10.93 -3.88
N ASP A 16 14.37 -10.87 -3.30
CA ASP A 16 15.51 -10.15 -3.86
C ASP A 16 15.89 -10.59 -5.29
N PRO A 17 15.97 -11.90 -5.62
CA PRO A 17 16.25 -12.33 -6.99
C PRO A 17 15.24 -11.78 -8.01
N TYR A 18 13.97 -11.63 -7.61
CA TYR A 18 12.92 -11.09 -8.47
C TYR A 18 12.98 -9.56 -8.57
N LYS A 19 13.42 -8.87 -7.50
CA LYS A 19 13.63 -7.41 -7.54
C LYS A 19 14.81 -7.03 -8.43
N ASP A 20 15.81 -7.88 -8.53
CA ASP A 20 17.01 -7.62 -9.33
C ASP A 20 16.82 -8.05 -10.79
N SER A 21 16.15 -9.19 -11.04
CA SER A 21 15.99 -9.75 -12.38
C SER A 21 14.80 -9.20 -13.17
N LEU A 22 13.71 -8.79 -12.50
CA LEU A 22 12.50 -8.35 -13.20
C LEU A 22 12.57 -6.89 -13.62
N SER A 23 11.95 -6.57 -14.76
CA SER A 23 11.78 -5.19 -15.18
C SER A 23 10.94 -4.40 -14.16
N LYS A 24 11.12 -3.07 -14.10
CA LYS A 24 10.29 -2.20 -13.22
C LYS A 24 8.79 -2.32 -13.49
N LYS A 25 8.39 -2.64 -14.73
CA LYS A 25 7.00 -2.89 -15.10
C LYS A 25 6.47 -4.18 -14.46
N GLU A 26 7.27 -5.24 -14.45
CA GLU A 26 6.93 -6.52 -13.82
C GLU A 26 6.93 -6.42 -12.30
N GLN A 27 7.92 -5.74 -11.71
CA GLN A 27 7.95 -5.47 -10.26
C GLN A 27 6.67 -4.77 -9.79
N LYS A 28 6.19 -3.77 -10.54
CA LYS A 28 4.90 -3.09 -10.29
C LYS A 28 3.72 -4.02 -10.51
N LYS A 29 3.73 -4.82 -11.57
CA LYS A 29 2.67 -5.78 -11.92
C LYS A 29 2.45 -6.82 -10.82
N PHE A 30 3.51 -7.29 -10.17
CA PHE A 30 3.47 -8.22 -9.04
C PHE A 30 3.49 -7.53 -7.67
N GLN A 31 3.50 -6.19 -7.66
CA GLN A 31 3.45 -5.36 -6.44
C GLN A 31 4.55 -5.71 -5.43
N LEU A 32 5.78 -6.03 -5.88
CA LEU A 32 6.86 -6.53 -5.02
C LEU A 32 7.22 -5.56 -3.88
N ASP A 33 7.19 -4.26 -4.16
CA ASP A 33 7.43 -3.22 -3.15
C ASP A 33 6.32 -3.18 -2.10
N LEU A 34 5.06 -3.36 -2.51
CA LEU A 34 3.94 -3.42 -1.57
C LEU A 34 4.00 -4.71 -0.75
N LEU A 35 4.30 -5.85 -1.38
CA LEU A 35 4.43 -7.13 -0.71
C LEU A 35 5.50 -7.09 0.38
N THR A 36 6.67 -6.53 0.08
CA THR A 36 7.76 -6.36 1.06
C THR A 36 7.30 -5.54 2.26
N ARG A 37 6.63 -4.40 2.01
CA ARG A 37 6.16 -3.51 3.09
C ARG A 37 5.03 -4.13 3.91
N VAL A 38 4.10 -4.83 3.26
CA VAL A 38 3.03 -5.57 3.94
C VAL A 38 3.61 -6.69 4.79
N ALA A 39 4.58 -7.47 4.28
CA ALA A 39 5.25 -8.51 5.04
C ALA A 39 5.91 -7.93 6.31
N ARG A 40 6.64 -6.81 6.19
CA ARG A 40 7.21 -6.12 7.36
C ARG A 40 6.15 -5.75 8.40
N ARG A 41 5.01 -5.21 7.96
CA ARG A 41 3.92 -4.80 8.88
C ARG A 41 3.25 -6.02 9.52
N VAL A 42 2.94 -7.05 8.75
CA VAL A 42 2.37 -8.31 9.27
C VAL A 42 3.29 -8.95 10.31
N ALA A 43 4.61 -8.96 10.06
CA ALA A 43 5.59 -9.48 11.01
C ALA A 43 5.52 -8.76 12.37
N GLY A 44 5.37 -7.44 12.35
CA GLY A 44 5.29 -6.62 13.57
C GLY A 44 4.05 -6.87 14.43
N PHE A 45 2.97 -7.41 13.84
CA PHE A 45 1.70 -7.67 14.53
C PHE A 45 1.46 -9.17 14.78
N TYR A 46 2.41 -10.04 14.45
CA TYR A 46 2.24 -11.49 14.50
C TYR A 46 1.88 -12.03 15.91
N ASP A 47 2.53 -11.49 16.94
CA ASP A 47 2.37 -11.98 18.32
C ASP A 47 1.01 -11.55 18.93
N GLU A 48 0.39 -10.51 18.40
CA GLU A 48 -0.81 -9.87 18.97
C GLU A 48 -2.06 -9.95 18.07
N CYS A 49 -1.95 -10.47 16.85
CA CYS A 49 -3.07 -10.54 15.90
C CYS A 49 -3.12 -11.88 15.14
N GLY A 50 -4.14 -12.69 15.43
CA GLY A 50 -4.35 -14.00 14.79
C GLY A 50 -4.56 -13.92 13.27
N GLU A 51 -5.21 -12.86 12.76
CA GLU A 51 -5.32 -12.65 11.31
C GLU A 51 -3.96 -12.36 10.66
N CYS A 52 -3.06 -11.63 11.34
CA CYS A 52 -1.69 -11.43 10.87
C CYS A 52 -0.91 -12.74 10.81
N GLN A 53 -1.16 -13.68 11.72
CA GLN A 53 -0.56 -15.02 11.65
C GLN A 53 -1.02 -15.79 10.40
N LEU A 54 -2.31 -15.71 10.04
CA LEU A 54 -2.84 -16.31 8.81
C LEU A 54 -2.26 -15.64 7.56
N PHE A 55 -2.17 -14.30 7.54
CA PHE A 55 -1.54 -13.59 6.43
C PHE A 55 -0.07 -13.94 6.26
N GLN A 56 0.65 -14.24 7.33
CA GLN A 56 2.03 -14.71 7.27
C GLN A 56 2.15 -15.99 6.42
N GLN A 57 1.24 -16.95 6.63
CA GLN A 57 1.21 -18.20 5.89
C GLN A 57 0.83 -17.97 4.42
N GLU A 58 -0.18 -17.13 4.15
CA GLU A 58 -0.59 -16.78 2.79
C GLU A 58 0.55 -16.09 2.02
N ILE A 59 1.22 -15.11 2.63
CA ILE A 59 2.37 -14.41 2.04
C ILE A 59 3.49 -15.40 1.73
N THR A 60 3.78 -16.32 2.65
CA THR A 60 4.82 -17.35 2.44
C THR A 60 4.49 -18.24 1.25
N ALA A 61 3.24 -18.70 1.13
CA ALA A 61 2.80 -19.48 -0.03
C ALA A 61 2.94 -18.69 -1.33
N TYR A 62 2.53 -17.42 -1.35
CA TYR A 62 2.64 -16.57 -2.55
C TYR A 62 4.08 -16.32 -2.98
N VAL A 63 4.98 -16.08 -2.04
CA VAL A 63 6.39 -15.85 -2.32
C VAL A 63 7.03 -17.12 -2.88
N ASN A 64 6.69 -18.29 -2.35
CA ASN A 64 7.17 -19.57 -2.87
C ASN A 64 6.64 -19.86 -4.30
N GLU A 65 5.42 -19.42 -4.61
CA GLU A 65 4.82 -19.58 -5.94
C GLU A 65 5.17 -18.46 -6.93
N LEU A 66 5.90 -17.43 -6.50
CA LEU A 66 6.15 -16.24 -7.32
C LEU A 66 6.87 -16.57 -8.62
N GLY A 67 7.86 -17.46 -8.57
CA GLY A 67 8.58 -17.94 -9.76
C GLY A 67 7.65 -18.55 -10.81
N ASN A 68 6.71 -19.40 -10.38
CA ASN A 68 5.73 -20.02 -11.27
C ASN A 68 4.77 -18.97 -11.86
N MET A 69 4.34 -18.00 -11.07
CA MET A 69 3.44 -16.94 -11.54
C MET A 69 4.11 -16.00 -12.56
N VAL A 70 5.39 -15.71 -12.38
CA VAL A 70 6.19 -14.91 -13.31
C VAL A 70 6.38 -15.68 -14.62
N HIS A 71 6.85 -16.93 -14.55
CA HIS A 71 7.20 -17.72 -15.72
C HIS A 71 5.98 -18.03 -16.61
N LEU A 72 4.84 -18.38 -16.01
CA LEU A 72 3.63 -18.77 -16.74
C LEU A 72 2.78 -17.57 -17.20
N ALA A 73 3.16 -16.33 -16.86
CA ALA A 73 2.39 -15.11 -17.11
C ALA A 73 0.90 -15.22 -16.67
N ASP A 74 0.61 -16.01 -15.64
CA ASP A 74 -0.75 -16.36 -15.21
C ASP A 74 -1.48 -15.12 -14.65
N ASN A 75 -2.29 -14.52 -15.50
CA ASN A 75 -3.09 -13.34 -15.15
C ASN A 75 -4.16 -13.63 -14.09
N VAL A 76 -4.67 -14.87 -14.02
CA VAL A 76 -5.73 -15.26 -13.08
C VAL A 76 -5.14 -15.38 -11.68
N ARG A 77 -4.05 -16.13 -11.51
CA ARG A 77 -3.33 -16.22 -10.22
C ARG A 77 -2.86 -14.86 -9.74
N ARG A 78 -2.30 -14.05 -10.64
CA ARG A 78 -1.89 -12.68 -10.30
C ARG A 78 -3.05 -11.84 -9.76
N LYS A 79 -4.22 -11.86 -10.42
CA LYS A 79 -5.40 -11.11 -9.95
C LYS A 79 -5.87 -11.61 -8.58
N LYS A 80 -5.86 -12.93 -8.35
CA LYS A 80 -6.21 -13.54 -7.06
C LYS A 80 -5.25 -13.08 -5.95
N TYR A 81 -3.95 -13.14 -6.21
CA TYR A 81 -2.91 -12.61 -5.31
C TYR A 81 -3.10 -11.12 -5.02
N ALA A 82 -3.30 -10.28 -6.04
CA ALA A 82 -3.48 -8.84 -5.85
C ALA A 82 -4.74 -8.53 -5.01
N LYS A 83 -5.81 -9.32 -5.18
CA LYS A 83 -7.02 -9.23 -4.36
C LYS A 83 -6.73 -9.59 -2.89
N ARG A 84 -5.95 -10.64 -2.65
CA ARG A 84 -5.56 -11.10 -1.32
C ARG A 84 -4.63 -10.10 -0.63
N LEU A 85 -3.61 -9.61 -1.32
CA LEU A 85 -2.74 -8.55 -0.80
C LEU A 85 -3.54 -7.29 -0.43
N LYS A 86 -4.55 -6.93 -1.23
CA LYS A 86 -5.47 -5.83 -0.89
C LYS A 86 -6.31 -6.11 0.34
N GLN A 87 -6.71 -7.36 0.58
CA GLN A 87 -7.41 -7.76 1.82
C GLN A 87 -6.48 -7.62 3.03
N THR A 88 -5.22 -8.07 2.93
CA THR A 88 -4.22 -7.87 3.99
C THR A 88 -4.01 -6.38 4.29
N VAL A 89 -3.86 -5.55 3.25
CA VAL A 89 -3.75 -4.09 3.44
C VAL A 89 -4.98 -3.53 4.16
N ARG A 90 -6.20 -3.95 3.80
CA ARG A 90 -7.43 -3.50 4.48
C ARG A 90 -7.46 -3.89 5.95
N HIS A 91 -7.04 -5.10 6.27
CA HIS A 91 -6.91 -5.55 7.66
C HIS A 91 -5.91 -4.68 8.42
N LEU A 92 -4.72 -4.44 7.86
CA LEU A 92 -3.71 -3.55 8.46
C LEU A 92 -4.24 -2.12 8.65
N GLN A 93 -5.08 -1.63 7.74
CA GLN A 93 -5.72 -0.33 7.88
C GLN A 93 -6.78 -0.30 9.00
N SER A 94 -7.63 -1.32 9.09
CA SER A 94 -8.76 -1.33 10.02
C SER A 94 -8.37 -1.71 11.44
N GLN A 95 -7.52 -2.73 11.61
CA GLN A 95 -7.14 -3.26 12.92
C GLN A 95 -5.89 -2.57 13.48
N HIS A 96 -4.93 -2.22 12.61
CA HIS A 96 -3.62 -1.71 13.03
C HIS A 96 -3.41 -0.22 12.73
N LYS A 97 -4.45 0.48 12.25
CA LYS A 97 -4.46 1.93 11.95
C LYS A 97 -3.30 2.36 11.02
N LEU A 98 -2.84 1.44 10.18
CA LEU A 98 -1.83 1.71 9.17
C LEU A 98 -2.45 2.38 7.94
N VAL A 99 -1.65 3.08 7.16
CA VAL A 99 -2.12 3.77 5.95
C VAL A 99 -1.17 3.54 4.78
N PRO A 100 -1.68 3.31 3.56
CA PRO A 100 -0.84 3.29 2.37
C PRO A 100 -0.13 4.63 2.17
N LYS A 101 1.05 4.62 1.54
CA LYS A 101 1.71 5.85 1.10
C LYS A 101 0.77 6.70 0.21
N GLY A 102 0.63 7.98 0.54
CA GLY A 102 -0.20 8.92 -0.24
C GLY A 102 -1.70 8.83 0.06
N HIS A 103 -2.10 8.13 1.12
CA HIS A 103 -3.50 7.88 1.44
C HIS A 103 -4.26 9.18 1.71
N TYR A 104 -3.71 10.06 2.55
CA TYR A 104 -4.39 11.29 2.91
C TYR A 104 -4.33 12.33 1.79
N ILE A 105 -3.24 12.40 1.02
CA ILE A 105 -3.18 13.22 -0.20
C ILE A 105 -4.32 12.84 -1.16
N GLY A 106 -4.54 11.56 -1.43
CA GLY A 106 -5.61 11.13 -2.36
C GLY A 106 -7.02 11.51 -1.88
N ILE A 107 -7.30 11.31 -0.59
CA ILE A 107 -8.59 11.67 0.02
C ILE A 107 -8.79 13.19 -0.03
N TRP A 108 -7.82 13.96 0.48
CA TRP A 108 -7.95 15.41 0.58
C TRP A 108 -7.86 16.12 -0.76
N MET A 109 -7.18 15.56 -1.75
CA MET A 109 -7.24 16.05 -3.12
C MET A 109 -8.67 15.93 -3.68
N SER A 110 -9.34 14.80 -3.45
CA SER A 110 -10.73 14.59 -3.92
C SER A 110 -11.71 15.55 -3.22
N ILE A 111 -11.56 15.70 -1.90
CA ILE A 111 -12.34 16.67 -1.12
C ILE A 111 -12.03 18.11 -1.57
N GLY A 112 -10.75 18.42 -1.75
CA GLY A 112 -10.25 19.71 -2.19
C GLY A 112 -10.79 20.11 -3.55
N THR A 113 -10.85 19.18 -4.52
CA THR A 113 -11.50 19.42 -5.81
C THR A 113 -12.97 19.80 -5.62
N GLY A 114 -13.71 19.08 -4.77
CA GLY A 114 -15.12 19.42 -4.47
C GLY A 114 -15.28 20.81 -3.86
N ILE A 115 -14.41 21.17 -2.91
CA ILE A 115 -14.35 22.52 -2.33
C ILE A 115 -14.01 23.56 -3.42
N GLY A 116 -13.06 23.25 -4.30
CA GLY A 116 -12.63 24.13 -5.38
C GLY A 116 -13.72 24.41 -6.39
N VAL A 117 -14.54 23.40 -6.73
CA VAL A 117 -15.74 23.59 -7.56
C VAL A 117 -16.73 24.55 -6.89
N ALA A 118 -16.99 24.38 -5.59
CA ALA A 118 -17.90 25.26 -4.84
C ALA A 118 -17.38 26.71 -4.76
N ILE A 119 -16.09 26.88 -4.45
CA ILE A 119 -15.42 28.20 -4.44
C ILE A 119 -15.52 28.85 -5.82
N GLY A 120 -15.15 28.11 -6.87
CA GLY A 120 -15.16 28.62 -8.22
C GLY A 120 -16.56 28.95 -8.73
N ALA A 121 -17.58 28.18 -8.36
CA ALA A 121 -18.97 28.50 -8.65
C ALA A 121 -19.40 29.82 -7.97
N GLY A 122 -18.99 30.04 -6.71
CA GLY A 122 -19.25 31.31 -6.01
C GLY A 122 -18.49 32.51 -6.57
N MET A 123 -17.44 32.28 -7.35
CA MET A 123 -16.64 33.31 -8.04
C MET A 123 -17.05 33.50 -9.51
N ASP A 124 -18.09 32.81 -9.98
CA ASP A 124 -18.43 32.66 -11.41
C ASP A 124 -17.23 32.23 -12.28
N ASN A 125 -16.27 31.51 -11.67
CA ASN A 125 -15.04 31.04 -12.29
C ASN A 125 -14.60 29.69 -11.68
N VAL A 126 -15.30 28.63 -12.07
CA VAL A 126 -14.97 27.23 -11.69
C VAL A 126 -13.54 26.87 -12.10
N GLY A 127 -13.05 27.40 -13.22
CA GLY A 127 -11.70 27.16 -13.71
C GLY A 127 -10.62 27.64 -12.75
N ALA A 128 -10.83 28.78 -12.08
CA ALA A 128 -9.91 29.28 -11.05
C ALA A 128 -10.09 28.58 -9.69
N GLY A 129 -11.32 28.18 -9.35
CA GLY A 129 -11.62 27.52 -8.06
C GLY A 129 -11.02 26.13 -7.92
N ILE A 130 -11.02 25.31 -8.98
CA ILE A 130 -10.51 23.93 -8.93
C ILE A 130 -9.02 23.87 -8.50
N PRO A 131 -8.08 24.62 -9.12
CA PRO A 131 -6.68 24.64 -8.68
C PRO A 131 -6.51 25.08 -7.23
N ILE A 132 -7.31 26.05 -6.76
CA ILE A 132 -7.28 26.52 -5.38
C ILE A 132 -7.67 25.39 -4.42
N GLY A 133 -8.80 24.73 -4.72
CA GLY A 133 -9.29 23.61 -3.91
C GLY A 133 -8.33 22.42 -3.90
N ILE A 134 -7.75 22.07 -5.05
CA ILE A 134 -6.72 21.03 -5.14
C ILE A 134 -5.49 21.43 -4.31
N GLY A 135 -5.05 22.68 -4.39
CA GLY A 135 -3.91 23.18 -3.61
C GLY A 135 -4.11 23.01 -2.10
N ILE A 136 -5.29 23.40 -1.60
CA ILE A 136 -5.67 23.21 -0.20
C ILE A 136 -5.70 21.72 0.16
N GLY A 137 -6.34 20.90 -0.69
CA GLY A 137 -6.43 19.46 -0.50
C GLY A 137 -5.07 18.77 -0.43
N VAL A 138 -4.17 19.11 -1.34
CA VAL A 138 -2.80 18.59 -1.35
C VAL A 138 -2.03 19.03 -0.10
N ALA A 139 -2.15 20.29 0.32
CA ALA A 139 -1.46 20.79 1.51
C ALA A 139 -1.88 20.04 2.79
N ILE A 140 -3.19 19.92 3.03
CA ILE A 140 -3.74 19.20 4.20
C ILE A 140 -3.37 17.71 4.11
N GLY A 141 -3.57 17.10 2.95
CA GLY A 141 -3.26 15.69 2.74
C GLY A 141 -1.77 15.36 2.97
N ALA A 142 -0.86 16.21 2.48
CA ALA A 142 0.59 16.04 2.64
C ALA A 142 1.02 16.17 4.11
N MET A 143 0.39 17.07 4.87
CA MET A 143 0.62 17.20 6.31
C MET A 143 0.25 15.91 7.06
N LEU A 144 -0.92 15.34 6.75
CA LEU A 144 -1.39 14.10 7.38
C LEU A 144 -0.56 12.86 6.97
N ASP A 145 -0.18 12.75 5.70
CA ASP A 145 0.72 11.67 5.25
C ASP A 145 2.10 11.78 5.91
N THR A 146 2.60 13.00 6.11
CA THR A 146 3.86 13.23 6.84
C THR A 146 3.74 12.86 8.31
N LYS A 147 2.60 13.16 8.96
CA LYS A 147 2.32 12.73 10.33
C LYS A 147 2.28 11.21 10.43
N ALA A 148 1.58 10.52 9.53
CA ALA A 148 1.55 9.06 9.51
C ALA A 148 2.94 8.44 9.28
N LYS A 149 3.79 9.08 8.47
CA LYS A 149 5.18 8.65 8.28
C LYS A 149 6.01 8.83 9.56
N LYS A 150 5.85 9.94 10.29
CA LYS A 150 6.53 10.20 11.57
C LYS A 150 6.12 9.21 12.66
N GLU A 151 4.87 8.78 12.65
CA GLU A 151 4.31 7.79 13.59
C GLU A 151 4.58 6.33 13.16
N ASP A 152 5.39 6.11 12.12
CA ASP A 152 5.66 4.79 11.52
C ASP A 152 4.38 3.99 11.18
N ARG A 153 3.31 4.68 10.76
CA ARG A 153 2.03 4.04 10.37
C ARG A 153 1.90 3.78 8.88
N VAL A 154 2.95 4.00 8.09
CA VAL A 154 2.89 3.87 6.63
C VAL A 154 3.18 2.44 6.17
N ILE A 155 2.31 1.89 5.33
CA ILE A 155 2.55 0.68 4.54
C ILE A 155 3.22 1.07 3.25
#